data_AF-A0A5N9E2B6-F1
#
_entry.id   AF-A0A5N9E2B6-F1
#
_cell.length_a   1.000
_cell.length_b   1.000
_cell.length_c   1.000
_cell.angle_alpha   90.00
_cell.angle_beta   90.00
_cell.angle_gamma   90.00
#
_symmetry.space_group_name_H-M   'P 1'
#
loop_
_entity.id
_entity.type
_entity.pdbx_description
1 polymer ?
#
loop_
_entity_poly.entity_id
_entity_poly.type
_entity_poly.pdbx_seq_one_letter_code
_entity_poly.pdbx_strand_id
1 'polypeptide(L)'
;GLSDSVSKEFYDETEEIEWGNCTVFTVKGEDIDIDFQRKKIPQFGKSAVITGDSSLIKVHIHVLDTSEIIDYAKKIGQVENIFIQNMDEQTKEISESRKDYSNINTSIISICEGDGVANLFNETVGSPMHILIGGPKKNPSIKDILEIVERIESENIIILPNNPNILVTAKKLLEITDRKNIFLVETKSIQQGISSVIYFDDENSISDNLDQMKATKDSIEEASVSISTRNVSIQGKKIKKDDYISIHNDVIIDSFSDSEEALQSLLSDMAKRNEIITVIVGHDSIGKNLDNIEENFYEENNEKELTIVDGNQPYYNYFILGE
;
A
#
# COMPACT_ATOMS: atom_id res chain seq x y z
N GLY A 1 -47.91 13.03 -10.66
CA GLY A 1 -47.67 11.59 -10.45
C GLY A 1 -46.83 11.13 -11.62
N LEU A 2 -45.72 10.42 -11.43
CA LEU A 2 -45.69 9.06 -10.83
C LEU A 2 -46.84 8.25 -11.46
N SER A 3 -46.61 7.19 -12.21
CA SER A 3 -45.49 6.25 -12.19
C SER A 3 -45.57 5.37 -13.45
N ASP A 4 -44.53 4.57 -13.64
CA ASP A 4 -44.58 3.30 -14.37
C ASP A 4 -44.61 3.36 -15.90
N SER A 5 -43.45 3.54 -16.53
CA SER A 5 -43.05 2.77 -17.72
C SER A 5 -41.70 3.18 -18.31
N VAL A 6 -40.62 3.25 -17.54
CA VAL A 6 -39.27 3.28 -18.14
C VAL A 6 -38.37 2.29 -17.41
N SER A 7 -38.22 1.15 -18.09
CA SER A 7 -37.13 0.16 -18.04
C SER A 7 -36.65 -0.34 -16.68
N LYS A 8 -37.20 -1.50 -16.30
CA LYS A 8 -36.57 -2.48 -15.40
C LYS A 8 -35.34 -3.18 -16.02
N GLU A 9 -34.87 -2.70 -17.18
CA GLU A 9 -33.74 -3.21 -17.98
C GLU A 9 -32.49 -2.31 -17.89
N PHE A 10 -32.47 -1.31 -17.01
CA PHE A 10 -31.34 -0.37 -16.87
C PHE A 10 -30.50 -0.58 -15.60
N TYR A 11 -30.72 -1.68 -14.87
CA TYR A 11 -30.05 -1.95 -13.58
C TYR A 11 -29.24 -3.25 -13.53
N ASP A 12 -29.07 -3.98 -14.64
CA ASP A 12 -28.43 -5.32 -14.63
C ASP A 12 -27.15 -5.43 -15.50
N GLU A 13 -26.47 -4.32 -15.83
CA GLU A 13 -25.15 -4.36 -16.50
C GLU A 13 -24.09 -3.51 -15.78
N THR A 14 -24.10 -3.54 -14.45
CA THR A 14 -22.82 -3.55 -13.73
C THR A 14 -22.51 -5.01 -13.50
N GLU A 15 -21.62 -5.60 -14.29
CA GLU A 15 -20.97 -6.85 -13.87
C GLU A 15 -20.46 -6.58 -12.44
N GLU A 16 -21.05 -7.26 -11.46
CA GLU A 16 -20.47 -7.35 -10.12
C GLU A 16 -19.07 -7.93 -10.33
N ILE A 17 -18.05 -7.08 -10.28
CA ILE A 17 -16.65 -7.53 -10.32
C ILE A 17 -16.44 -8.26 -8.99
N GLU A 18 -16.60 -9.58 -8.98
CA GLU A 18 -16.19 -10.42 -7.86
C GLU A 18 -14.68 -10.22 -7.69
N TRP A 19 -14.27 -9.56 -6.60
CA TRP A 19 -12.86 -9.30 -6.30
C TRP A 19 -12.16 -10.58 -5.83
N GLY A 20 -12.92 -11.58 -5.38
CA GLY A 20 -12.44 -12.89 -4.97
C GLY A 20 -11.68 -12.84 -3.65
N ASN A 21 -10.72 -13.75 -3.50
CA ASN A 21 -9.89 -13.87 -2.33
C ASN A 21 -8.53 -13.18 -2.55
N CYS A 22 -8.24 -12.16 -1.73
CA CYS A 22 -6.89 -11.66 -1.56
C CYS A 22 -6.06 -12.76 -0.89
N THR A 23 -5.04 -13.24 -1.61
CA THR A 23 -4.23 -14.39 -1.23
C THR A 23 -2.77 -13.99 -1.18
N VAL A 24 -2.22 -13.95 0.02
CA VAL A 24 -0.82 -13.65 0.28
C VAL A 24 -0.14 -14.89 0.85
N PHE A 25 1.00 -15.28 0.30
CA PHE A 25 1.79 -16.39 0.83
C PHE A 25 3.26 -16.23 0.47
N THR A 26 4.10 -16.92 1.21
CA THR A 26 5.54 -16.99 0.94
C THR A 26 5.91 -18.39 0.48
N VAL A 27 6.87 -18.50 -0.42
CA VAL A 27 7.43 -19.77 -0.88
C VAL A 27 8.93 -19.77 -0.62
N LYS A 28 9.37 -20.66 0.27
CA LYS A 28 10.79 -20.97 0.52
C LYS A 28 11.25 -22.08 -0.43
N GLY A 29 12.38 -21.89 -1.09
CA GLY A 29 12.92 -22.87 -2.03
C GLY A 29 14.42 -22.69 -2.26
N GLU A 30 14.97 -23.51 -3.15
CA GLU A 30 16.34 -23.38 -3.63
C GLU A 30 16.30 -23.15 -5.15
N ASP A 31 17.06 -22.18 -5.64
CA ASP A 31 17.16 -21.81 -7.06
C ASP A 31 15.82 -21.47 -7.74
N ILE A 32 14.95 -20.72 -7.04
CA ILE A 32 13.69 -20.22 -7.61
C ILE A 32 13.99 -19.25 -8.76
N ASP A 33 13.49 -19.56 -9.95
CA ASP A 33 13.53 -18.67 -11.11
C ASP A 33 12.44 -17.60 -10.97
N ILE A 34 12.77 -16.51 -10.27
CA ILE A 34 11.84 -15.42 -9.97
C ILE A 34 11.28 -14.75 -11.21
N ASP A 35 12.08 -14.58 -12.27
CA ASP A 35 11.65 -13.95 -13.52
C ASP A 35 10.62 -14.80 -14.25
N PHE A 36 10.77 -16.12 -14.19
CA PHE A 36 9.75 -17.04 -14.67
C PHE A 36 8.47 -16.97 -13.82
N GLN A 37 8.59 -16.94 -12.49
CA GLN A 37 7.43 -16.87 -11.60
C GLN A 37 6.63 -15.58 -11.77
N ARG A 38 7.31 -14.44 -11.94
CA ARG A 38 6.68 -13.15 -12.25
C ARG A 38 5.86 -13.16 -13.53
N LYS A 39 6.20 -14.01 -14.51
CA LYS A 39 5.42 -14.19 -15.74
C LYS A 39 4.30 -15.21 -15.59
N LYS A 40 4.45 -16.18 -14.68
CA LYS A 40 3.56 -17.33 -14.58
C LYS A 40 2.44 -17.13 -13.54
N ILE A 41 2.77 -16.57 -12.39
CA ILE A 41 1.84 -16.35 -11.27
C ILE A 41 0.69 -15.39 -11.62
N PRO A 42 0.91 -14.28 -12.35
CA PRO A 42 -0.20 -13.40 -12.76
C PRO A 42 -1.24 -14.08 -13.67
N GLN A 43 -0.99 -15.29 -14.19
CA GLN A 43 -1.97 -16.03 -15.00
C GLN A 43 -3.06 -16.69 -14.15
N PHE A 44 -2.88 -16.78 -12.84
CA PHE A 44 -3.85 -17.40 -11.92
C PHE A 44 -4.90 -16.41 -11.38
N GLY A 45 -4.67 -15.11 -11.52
CA GLY A 45 -5.48 -14.09 -10.86
C GLY A 45 -5.17 -12.68 -11.30
N LYS A 46 -5.73 -11.70 -10.58
CA LYS A 46 -5.50 -10.27 -10.82
C LYS A 46 -4.53 -9.71 -9.79
N SER A 47 -3.93 -8.55 -10.10
CA SER A 47 -3.11 -7.76 -9.17
C SER A 47 -2.02 -8.58 -8.47
N ALA A 48 -1.34 -9.46 -9.23
CA ALA A 48 -0.31 -10.32 -8.68
C ALA A 48 0.99 -9.55 -8.47
N VAL A 49 1.43 -9.41 -7.22
CA VAL A 49 2.73 -8.84 -6.84
C VAL A 49 3.64 -9.96 -6.36
N ILE A 50 4.82 -10.09 -6.99
CA ILE A 50 5.80 -11.12 -6.66
C ILE A 50 7.15 -10.47 -6.33
N THR A 51 7.55 -10.57 -5.07
CA THR A 51 8.80 -10.02 -4.54
C THR A 51 9.68 -11.12 -3.96
N GLY A 52 10.98 -10.83 -3.79
CA GLY A 52 11.94 -11.77 -3.20
C GLY A 52 13.10 -12.14 -4.13
N ASP A 53 13.68 -13.32 -3.92
CA ASP A 53 14.85 -13.82 -4.63
C ASP A 53 14.78 -15.34 -4.88
N SER A 54 15.91 -15.95 -5.25
CA SER A 54 15.99 -17.37 -5.57
C SER A 54 15.79 -18.31 -4.36
N SER A 55 15.75 -17.79 -3.14
CA SER A 55 15.58 -18.55 -1.90
C SER A 55 14.21 -18.37 -1.26
N LEU A 56 13.58 -17.20 -1.48
CA LEU A 56 12.31 -16.83 -0.89
C LEU A 56 11.54 -15.93 -1.84
N ILE A 57 10.32 -16.30 -2.21
CA ILE A 57 9.40 -15.40 -2.91
C ILE A 57 8.15 -15.13 -2.07
N LYS A 58 7.71 -13.88 -2.00
CA LYS A 58 6.42 -13.47 -1.44
C LYS A 58 5.49 -13.16 -2.60
N VAL A 59 4.30 -13.73 -2.54
CA VAL A 59 3.27 -13.61 -3.57
C VAL A 59 2.04 -13.00 -2.92
N HIS A 60 1.54 -11.92 -3.49
CA HIS A 60 0.22 -11.37 -3.23
C HIS A 60 -0.56 -11.45 -4.54
N ILE A 61 -1.72 -12.10 -4.55
CA ILE A 61 -2.55 -12.23 -5.74
C ILE A 61 -4.03 -12.30 -5.38
N HIS A 62 -4.89 -11.74 -6.22
CA HIS A 62 -6.34 -11.82 -6.07
C HIS A 62 -6.90 -12.93 -6.96
N VAL A 63 -7.51 -13.95 -6.35
CA VAL A 63 -8.02 -15.15 -7.04
C VAL A 63 -9.41 -15.53 -6.54
N LEU A 64 -10.30 -15.96 -7.43
CA LEU A 64 -11.62 -16.45 -7.01
C LEU A 64 -11.50 -17.76 -6.21
N ASP A 65 -10.62 -18.66 -6.63
CA ASP A 65 -10.28 -19.91 -5.93
C ASP A 65 -8.78 -19.97 -5.63
N THR A 66 -8.44 -20.09 -4.35
CA THR A 66 -7.05 -20.13 -3.88
C THR A 66 -6.35 -21.46 -4.14
N SER A 67 -7.11 -22.52 -4.43
CA SER A 67 -6.60 -23.89 -4.51
C SER A 67 -5.54 -24.04 -5.60
N GLU A 68 -5.80 -23.49 -6.80
CA GLU A 68 -4.91 -23.64 -7.94
C GLU A 68 -3.56 -22.93 -7.73
N ILE A 69 -3.58 -21.72 -7.16
CA ILE A 69 -2.36 -20.96 -6.92
C ILE A 69 -1.54 -21.56 -5.77
N ILE A 70 -2.19 -22.04 -4.72
CA ILE A 70 -1.49 -22.69 -3.59
C ILE A 70 -0.88 -24.02 -4.04
N ASP A 71 -1.57 -24.80 -4.87
CA ASP A 71 -1.04 -26.04 -5.40
C ASP A 71 0.07 -25.82 -6.43
N TYR A 72 0.03 -24.70 -7.15
CA TYR A 72 1.16 -24.26 -7.96
C TYR A 72 2.36 -23.86 -7.08
N ALA A 73 2.14 -23.06 -6.04
CA ALA A 73 3.18 -22.61 -5.12
C ALA A 73 3.92 -23.77 -4.44
N LYS A 74 3.21 -24.84 -4.07
CA LYS A 74 3.81 -26.08 -3.52
C LYS A 74 4.75 -26.80 -4.51
N LYS A 75 4.62 -26.55 -5.82
CA LYS A 75 5.53 -27.09 -6.84
C LYS A 75 6.81 -26.26 -6.98
N ILE A 76 6.76 -24.98 -6.58
CA ILE A 76 7.91 -24.08 -6.57
C ILE A 76 8.77 -24.36 -5.33
N GLY A 77 8.13 -24.55 -4.16
CA GLY A 77 8.83 -24.79 -2.90
C GLY A 77 7.89 -25.01 -1.72
N GLN A 78 8.41 -24.84 -0.51
CA GLN A 78 7.65 -24.91 0.73
C GLN A 78 6.82 -23.63 0.91
N VAL A 79 5.50 -23.77 0.91
CA VAL A 79 4.57 -22.64 1.11
C VAL A 79 4.38 -22.38 2.60
N GLU A 80 4.55 -21.14 3.00
CA GLU A 80 4.40 -20.66 4.38
C GLU A 80 3.59 -19.35 4.40
N ASN A 81 3.12 -18.96 5.59
CA ASN A 81 2.45 -17.68 5.82
C ASN A 81 1.26 -17.41 4.87
N ILE A 82 0.47 -18.45 4.61
CA ILE A 82 -0.74 -18.35 3.77
C ILE A 82 -1.79 -17.53 4.51
N PHE A 83 -2.12 -16.38 3.95
CA PHE A 83 -3.21 -15.50 4.35
C PHE A 83 -4.21 -15.41 3.19
N ILE A 84 -5.46 -15.78 3.44
CA ILE A 84 -6.53 -15.77 2.45
C ILE A 84 -7.69 -14.98 3.04
N GLN A 85 -8.13 -13.95 2.33
CA GLN A 85 -9.23 -13.10 2.74
C GLN A 85 -10.22 -12.91 1.60
N ASN A 86 -11.48 -13.27 1.85
CA ASN A 86 -12.57 -13.00 0.91
C ASN A 86 -12.90 -11.50 0.93
N MET A 87 -12.72 -10.83 -0.21
CA MET A 87 -12.91 -9.40 -0.33
C MET A 87 -14.40 -9.02 -0.52
N ASP A 88 -15.25 -9.97 -0.95
CA ASP A 88 -16.69 -9.76 -1.12
C ASP A 88 -17.44 -9.75 0.24
N GLU A 89 -16.85 -10.34 1.29
CA GLU A 89 -17.39 -10.31 2.66
C GLU A 89 -17.03 -9.05 3.46
N GLN A 90 -16.16 -8.18 2.92
CA GLN A 90 -15.59 -7.03 3.62
C GLN A 90 -16.55 -5.82 3.79
N THR A 91 -17.85 -5.97 3.49
CA THR A 91 -18.85 -4.95 3.82
C THR A 91 -19.37 -5.08 5.28
N LYS A 92 -19.00 -6.12 6.04
CA LYS A 92 -19.66 -6.40 7.34
C LYS A 92 -18.80 -6.58 8.60
N GLU A 93 -17.47 -6.69 8.52
CA GLU A 93 -16.65 -6.99 9.72
C GLU A 93 -15.50 -6.01 9.99
N ILE A 94 -15.80 -4.71 10.06
CA ILE A 94 -14.90 -3.72 10.71
C ILE A 94 -15.11 -3.66 12.24
N SER A 95 -16.00 -4.49 12.80
CA SER A 95 -16.22 -4.56 14.24
C SER A 95 -16.21 -6.00 14.74
N GLU A 96 -15.25 -6.29 15.64
CA GLU A 96 -15.33 -7.37 16.65
C GLU A 96 -14.83 -8.79 16.32
N SER A 97 -13.82 -8.99 15.47
CA SER A 97 -13.00 -10.21 15.58
C SER A 97 -11.87 -9.98 16.60
N ARG A 98 -12.00 -10.58 17.78
CA ARG A 98 -10.88 -10.73 18.73
C ARG A 98 -9.82 -11.60 18.06
N LYS A 99 -8.84 -10.98 17.39
CA LYS A 99 -7.65 -11.69 16.90
C LYS A 99 -6.99 -12.39 18.10
N ASP A 100 -6.60 -13.65 17.94
CA ASP A 100 -5.90 -14.40 18.98
C ASP A 100 -4.46 -13.86 19.08
N TYR A 101 -4.23 -12.92 19.98
CA TYR A 101 -2.96 -12.21 20.18
C TYR A 101 -1.89 -13.05 20.90
N SER A 102 -2.14 -14.34 21.14
CA SER A 102 -1.40 -15.11 22.14
C SER A 102 0.07 -15.43 21.84
N ASN A 103 0.66 -14.97 20.71
CA ASN A 103 2.08 -15.20 20.39
C ASN A 103 2.75 -14.09 19.55
N ILE A 104 2.23 -12.86 19.50
CA ILE A 104 2.85 -11.78 18.69
C ILE A 104 4.04 -11.15 19.44
N ASN A 105 5.26 -11.31 18.92
CA ASN A 105 6.48 -10.78 19.54
C ASN A 105 6.64 -9.27 19.32
N THR A 106 6.34 -8.81 18.11
CA THR A 106 6.53 -7.44 17.65
C THR A 106 5.29 -6.94 16.93
N SER A 107 4.59 -5.99 17.54
CA SER A 107 3.47 -5.30 16.89
C SER A 107 3.94 -4.06 16.13
N ILE A 108 3.25 -3.69 15.06
CA ILE A 108 3.49 -2.48 14.29
C ILE A 108 2.28 -1.56 14.40
N ILE A 109 2.51 -0.29 14.74
CA ILE A 109 1.53 0.78 14.62
C ILE A 109 1.84 1.59 13.38
N SER A 110 1.00 1.48 12.35
CA SER A 110 1.06 2.36 11.18
C SER A 110 0.06 3.50 11.33
N ILE A 111 0.52 4.74 11.11
CA ILE A 111 -0.33 5.92 11.14
C ILE A 111 -0.63 6.33 9.70
N CYS A 112 -1.87 6.17 9.27
CA CYS A 112 -2.27 6.42 7.88
C CYS A 112 -3.74 6.82 7.75
N GLU A 113 -4.15 7.23 6.55
CA GLU A 113 -5.54 7.52 6.22
C GLU A 113 -5.85 7.00 4.81
N GLY A 114 -7.10 6.57 4.61
CA GLY A 114 -7.53 5.84 3.42
C GLY A 114 -7.68 4.35 3.74
N ASP A 115 -8.87 3.81 3.51
CA ASP A 115 -9.18 2.42 3.87
C ASP A 115 -8.34 1.42 3.05
N GLY A 116 -8.10 1.72 1.76
CA GLY A 116 -7.23 0.91 0.92
C GLY A 116 -5.77 0.94 1.37
N VAL A 117 -5.25 2.10 1.78
CA VAL A 117 -3.91 2.21 2.38
C VAL A 117 -3.82 1.40 3.69
N ALA A 118 -4.84 1.49 4.54
CA ALA A 118 -4.90 0.69 5.76
C ALA A 118 -4.93 -0.81 5.45
N ASN A 119 -5.68 -1.21 4.42
CA ASN A 119 -5.73 -2.60 3.95
C ASN A 119 -4.37 -3.06 3.44
N LEU A 120 -3.64 -2.27 2.65
CA LEU A 120 -2.28 -2.61 2.21
C LEU A 120 -1.36 -2.92 3.39
N PHE A 121 -1.38 -2.12 4.45
CA PHE A 121 -0.62 -2.41 5.67
C PHE A 121 -1.07 -3.70 6.36
N ASN A 122 -2.38 -3.89 6.50
CA ASN A 122 -2.95 -5.07 7.15
C ASN A 122 -2.68 -6.36 6.36
N GLU A 123 -2.77 -6.32 5.03
CA GLU A 123 -2.50 -7.46 4.13
C GLU A 123 -1.01 -7.79 4.08
N THR A 124 -0.15 -6.78 4.15
CA THR A 124 1.31 -6.99 4.10
C THR A 124 1.86 -7.63 5.38
N VAL A 125 1.32 -7.23 6.54
CA VAL A 125 1.86 -7.60 7.87
C VAL A 125 0.97 -8.60 8.62
N GLY A 126 -0.35 -8.55 8.44
CA GLY A 126 -1.30 -9.44 9.09
C GLY A 126 -1.64 -9.03 10.54
N SER A 127 -1.73 -10.02 11.43
CA SER A 127 -2.16 -9.85 12.82
C SER A 127 -1.35 -8.83 13.65
N PRO A 128 -0.03 -8.67 13.47
CA PRO A 128 0.76 -7.68 14.20
C PRO A 128 0.49 -6.22 13.84
N MET A 129 -0.27 -5.95 12.76
CA MET A 129 -0.56 -4.59 12.31
C MET A 129 -1.70 -3.95 13.10
N HIS A 130 -1.44 -2.73 13.55
CA HIS A 130 -2.40 -1.84 14.17
C HIS A 130 -2.44 -0.51 13.40
N ILE A 131 -3.63 -0.09 13.00
CA ILE A 131 -3.83 1.16 12.26
C ILE A 131 -4.33 2.24 13.20
N LEU A 132 -3.65 3.39 13.19
CA LEU A 132 -4.12 4.63 13.80
C LEU A 132 -4.41 5.64 12.69
N ILE A 133 -5.63 6.18 12.66
CA ILE A 133 -6.01 7.13 11.61
C ILE A 133 -5.21 8.44 11.80
N GLY A 134 -4.41 8.79 10.80
CA GLY A 134 -3.66 10.03 10.78
C GLY A 134 -3.13 10.43 9.41
N GLY A 135 -3.08 11.73 9.14
CA GLY A 135 -2.70 12.28 7.84
C GLY A 135 -2.44 13.79 7.88
N PRO A 136 -2.16 14.43 6.72
CA PRO A 136 -1.74 15.83 6.65
C PRO A 136 -2.65 16.84 7.37
N LYS A 137 -3.95 16.59 7.41
CA LYS A 137 -4.95 17.45 8.10
C LYS A 137 -5.45 16.89 9.42
N LYS A 138 -5.07 15.66 9.78
CA LYS A 138 -5.53 14.95 10.98
C LYS A 138 -4.33 14.28 11.64
N ASN A 139 -3.47 15.07 12.29
CA ASN A 139 -2.35 14.51 13.05
C ASN A 139 -2.88 13.98 14.39
N PRO A 140 -2.64 12.71 14.75
CA PRO A 140 -2.96 12.21 16.07
C PRO A 140 -2.13 12.96 17.12
N SER A 141 -2.73 13.16 18.29
CA SER A 141 -2.03 13.69 19.45
C SER A 141 -1.15 12.61 20.10
N ILE A 142 -0.22 13.03 20.97
CA ILE A 142 0.56 12.10 21.78
C ILE A 142 -0.35 11.17 22.59
N LYS A 143 -1.48 11.69 23.10
CA LYS A 143 -2.46 10.93 23.87
C LYS A 143 -3.08 9.81 23.01
N ASP A 144 -3.43 10.11 21.76
CA ASP A 144 -4.03 9.13 20.85
C ASP A 144 -3.07 7.98 20.55
N ILE A 145 -1.77 8.27 20.36
CA ILE A 145 -0.74 7.25 20.14
C ILE A 145 -0.47 6.45 21.43
N LEU A 146 -0.48 7.09 22.61
CA LEU A 146 -0.32 6.39 23.88
C LEU A 146 -1.48 5.41 24.15
N GLU A 147 -2.72 5.79 23.83
CA GLU A 147 -3.90 4.95 24.05
C GLU A 147 -3.86 3.64 23.26
N ILE A 148 -3.25 3.63 22.06
CA ILE A 148 -3.07 2.40 21.28
C ILE A 148 -1.87 1.60 21.79
N VAL A 149 -0.76 2.26 22.14
CA VAL A 149 0.43 1.63 22.72
C VAL A 149 0.10 0.87 24.01
N GLU A 150 -0.75 1.43 24.87
CA GLU A 150 -1.16 0.82 26.14
C GLU A 150 -2.04 -0.42 25.97
N ARG A 151 -2.68 -0.60 24.80
CA ARG A 151 -3.54 -1.75 24.50
C ARG A 151 -2.78 -2.91 23.86
N ILE A 152 -1.57 -2.69 23.38
CA ILE A 152 -0.76 -3.70 22.69
C ILE A 152 0.01 -4.52 23.72
N GLU A 153 -0.22 -5.83 23.70
CA GLU A 153 0.38 -6.78 24.63
C GLU A 153 1.76 -7.31 24.19
N SER A 154 2.11 -7.18 22.90
CA SER A 154 3.41 -7.61 22.35
C SER A 154 4.60 -7.00 23.09
N GLU A 155 5.70 -7.75 23.18
CA GLU A 155 6.91 -7.29 23.87
C GLU A 155 7.44 -6.00 23.23
N ASN A 156 7.55 -6.01 21.89
CA ASN A 156 8.07 -4.92 21.08
C ASN A 156 6.95 -4.22 20.31
N ILE A 157 7.08 -2.90 20.14
CA ILE A 157 6.19 -2.09 19.32
C ILE A 157 7.04 -1.26 18.36
N ILE A 158 6.75 -1.32 17.07
CA ILE A 158 7.35 -0.45 16.05
C ILE A 158 6.31 0.59 15.61
N ILE A 159 6.66 1.87 15.59
CA ILE A 159 5.78 2.94 15.10
C ILE A 159 6.27 3.41 13.72
N LEU A 160 5.33 3.50 12.76
CA LEU A 160 5.52 4.07 11.42
C LEU A 160 4.70 5.37 11.32
N PRO A 161 5.34 6.55 11.43
CA PRO A 161 4.61 7.82 11.45
C PRO A 161 4.00 8.21 10.12
N ASN A 162 4.64 7.83 9.01
CA ASN A 162 4.26 8.06 7.62
C ASN A 162 3.92 9.52 7.25
N ASN A 163 4.32 10.46 8.10
CA ASN A 163 4.12 11.89 7.90
C ASN A 163 5.15 12.67 8.74
N PRO A 164 5.79 13.73 8.21
CA PRO A 164 6.84 14.44 8.94
C PRO A 164 6.33 15.10 10.23
N ASN A 165 5.08 15.55 10.27
CA ASN A 165 4.48 16.16 11.46
C ASN A 165 4.19 15.12 12.55
N ILE A 166 3.82 13.91 12.14
CA ILE A 166 3.54 12.80 13.05
C ILE A 166 4.86 12.22 13.56
N LEU A 167 5.91 12.19 12.75
CA LEU A 167 7.27 11.79 13.17
C LEU A 167 7.76 12.62 14.37
N VAL A 168 7.55 13.94 14.34
CA VAL A 168 7.87 14.82 15.47
C VAL A 168 7.08 14.45 16.73
N THR A 169 5.81 14.08 16.57
CA THR A 169 4.94 13.67 17.67
C THR A 169 5.36 12.33 18.26
N ALA A 170 5.70 11.36 17.41
CA ALA A 170 6.19 10.04 17.83
C ALA A 170 7.53 10.13 18.58
N LYS A 171 8.47 10.98 18.13
CA LYS A 171 9.74 11.21 18.86
C LYS A 171 9.50 11.76 20.27
N LYS A 172 8.58 12.73 20.42
CA LYS A 172 8.22 13.27 21.74
C LYS A 172 7.55 12.24 22.64
N LEU A 173 6.74 11.34 22.07
CA LEU A 173 6.13 10.25 22.82
C LEU A 173 7.19 9.33 23.42
N LEU A 174 8.24 8.99 22.68
CA LEU A 174 9.34 8.16 23.17
C LEU A 174 10.12 8.80 24.33
N GLU A 175 10.15 10.13 24.42
CA GLU A 175 10.82 10.85 25.50
C GLU A 175 10.03 10.83 26.82
N ILE A 176 8.70 10.68 26.76
CA ILE A 176 7.82 10.85 27.93
C ILE A 176 7.10 9.57 28.36
N THR A 177 7.12 8.53 27.53
CA THR A 177 6.44 7.26 27.83
C THR A 177 7.28 6.38 28.75
N ASP A 178 6.63 5.74 29.72
CA ASP A 178 7.26 4.72 30.58
C ASP A 178 7.31 3.34 29.91
N ARG A 179 6.57 3.15 28.80
CA ARG A 179 6.54 1.87 28.07
C ARG A 179 7.87 1.64 27.37
N LYS A 180 8.53 0.55 27.77
CA LYS A 180 9.79 0.08 27.17
C LYS A 180 9.54 -0.60 25.83
N ASN A 181 10.61 -0.78 25.05
CA ASN A 181 10.61 -1.52 23.78
C ASN A 181 9.65 -0.94 22.73
N ILE A 182 9.55 0.39 22.69
CA ILE A 182 8.94 1.09 21.57
C ILE A 182 10.07 1.59 20.67
N PHE A 183 9.99 1.21 19.41
CA PHE A 183 10.95 1.55 18.37
C PHE A 183 10.27 2.38 17.30
N LEU A 184 11.07 3.17 16.59
CA LEU A 184 10.60 4.08 15.56
C LEU A 184 11.38 3.81 14.28
N VAL A 185 10.66 3.47 13.22
CA VAL A 185 11.20 3.56 11.86
C VAL A 185 10.75 4.93 11.34
N GLU A 186 11.71 5.81 11.06
CA GLU A 186 11.44 7.23 10.78
C GLU A 186 10.87 7.46 9.37
N THR A 187 9.71 6.89 9.08
CA THR A 187 8.98 7.10 7.83
C THR A 187 8.32 8.48 7.81
N LYS A 188 8.33 9.10 6.64
CA LYS A 188 7.82 10.46 6.38
C LYS A 188 6.64 10.49 5.42
N SER A 189 6.32 9.36 4.84
CA SER A 189 5.32 9.18 3.79
C SER A 189 4.68 7.80 3.92
N ILE A 190 3.53 7.62 3.29
CA ILE A 190 2.83 6.33 3.23
C ILE A 190 3.67 5.31 2.44
N GLN A 191 4.30 5.74 1.35
CA GLN A 191 5.12 4.88 0.49
C GLN A 191 6.33 4.31 1.24
N GLN A 192 7.08 5.14 1.99
CA GLN A 192 8.12 4.66 2.92
C GLN A 192 7.58 3.68 3.95
N GLY A 193 6.38 3.95 4.48
CA GLY A 193 5.69 3.06 5.41
C GLY A 193 5.45 1.67 4.81
N ILE A 194 4.81 1.62 3.65
CA ILE A 194 4.49 0.38 2.93
C ILE A 194 5.78 -0.37 2.61
N SER A 195 6.77 0.29 2.01
CA SER A 195 8.06 -0.32 1.69
C SER A 195 8.75 -0.92 2.91
N SER A 196 8.71 -0.19 4.04
CA SER A 196 9.38 -0.63 5.27
C SER A 196 8.82 -1.94 5.82
N VAL A 197 7.55 -2.27 5.57
CA VAL A 197 6.91 -3.47 6.15
C VAL A 197 6.91 -4.70 5.25
N ILE A 198 7.36 -4.58 3.99
CA ILE A 198 7.30 -5.67 3.00
C ILE A 198 7.93 -6.96 3.53
N TYR A 199 9.09 -6.82 4.17
CA TYR A 199 9.90 -7.92 4.68
C TYR A 199 9.83 -8.11 6.19
N PHE A 200 8.88 -7.45 6.87
CA PHE A 200 8.68 -7.70 8.29
C PHE A 200 8.26 -9.14 8.53
N ASP A 201 8.83 -9.76 9.55
CA ASP A 201 8.47 -11.09 10.04
C ASP A 201 8.47 -11.10 11.57
N ASP A 202 7.37 -11.54 12.19
CA ASP A 202 7.24 -11.57 13.65
C ASP A 202 8.13 -12.64 14.32
N GLU A 203 8.63 -13.60 13.55
CA GLU A 203 9.60 -14.59 14.03
C GLU A 203 11.03 -14.03 14.10
N ASN A 204 11.32 -12.93 13.39
CA ASN A 204 12.63 -12.30 13.40
C ASN A 204 12.89 -11.55 14.71
N SER A 205 14.18 -11.38 15.04
CA SER A 205 14.56 -10.53 16.15
C SER A 205 14.16 -9.07 15.86
N ILE A 206 13.89 -8.30 16.92
CA ILE A 206 13.57 -6.88 16.78
C ILE A 206 14.69 -6.09 16.08
N SER A 207 15.96 -6.50 16.26
CA SER A 207 17.09 -5.85 15.58
C SER A 207 17.05 -6.10 14.08
N ASP A 208 16.83 -7.36 13.67
CA ASP A 208 16.81 -7.73 12.25
C ASP A 208 15.66 -7.04 11.53
N ASN A 209 14.46 -7.05 12.14
CA ASN A 209 13.32 -6.30 11.64
C ASN A 209 13.67 -4.82 11.48
N LEU A 210 14.17 -4.16 12.53
CA LEU A 210 14.49 -2.73 12.45
C LEU A 210 15.54 -2.39 11.38
N ASP A 211 16.55 -3.23 11.20
CA ASP A 211 17.60 -3.01 10.21
C ASP A 211 17.04 -3.16 8.79
N GLN A 212 16.23 -4.19 8.55
CA GLN A 212 15.58 -4.41 7.25
C GLN A 212 14.56 -3.32 6.90
N MET A 213 13.70 -2.96 7.86
CA MET A 213 12.69 -1.89 7.67
C MET A 213 13.35 -0.53 7.40
N LYS A 214 14.49 -0.23 8.03
CA LYS A 214 15.24 1.01 7.79
C LYS A 214 15.95 1.01 6.43
N ALA A 215 16.49 -0.14 6.00
CA ALA A 215 17.17 -0.24 4.71
C ALA A 215 16.19 -0.05 3.55
N THR A 216 15.01 -0.63 3.65
CA THR A 216 13.98 -0.65 2.60
C THR A 216 13.25 0.68 2.47
N LYS A 217 12.95 1.37 3.58
CA LYS A 217 12.30 2.70 3.49
C LYS A 217 13.11 3.70 2.65
N ASP A 218 14.44 3.56 2.62
CA ASP A 218 15.34 4.49 1.92
C ASP A 218 15.70 4.02 0.51
N SER A 219 15.23 2.84 0.08
CA SER A 219 15.55 2.26 -1.24
C SER A 219 14.53 2.59 -2.33
N ILE A 220 13.45 3.29 -1.99
CA ILE A 220 12.36 3.59 -2.94
C ILE A 220 12.48 4.98 -3.56
N GLU A 221 11.94 5.12 -4.77
CA GLU A 221 11.66 6.41 -5.40
C GLU A 221 10.20 6.81 -5.14
N GLU A 222 9.95 8.01 -4.63
CA GLU A 222 8.61 8.44 -4.25
C GLU A 222 8.08 9.57 -5.14
N ALA A 223 6.84 9.42 -5.59
CA ALA A 223 6.11 10.49 -6.23
C ALA A 223 4.65 10.55 -5.78
N SER A 224 3.99 11.66 -6.09
CA SER A 224 2.57 11.83 -5.83
C SER A 224 1.94 12.86 -6.76
N VAL A 225 0.62 12.74 -6.91
CA VAL A 225 -0.23 13.75 -7.55
C VAL A 225 -1.19 14.30 -6.52
N SER A 226 -1.31 15.62 -6.46
CA SER A 226 -2.30 16.29 -5.62
C SER A 226 -2.87 17.51 -6.31
N ILE A 227 -3.99 18.02 -5.82
CA ILE A 227 -4.60 19.24 -6.34
C ILE A 227 -4.00 20.50 -5.68
N SER A 228 -3.67 21.48 -6.51
CA SER A 228 -3.17 22.77 -6.07
C SER A 228 -4.28 23.59 -5.41
N THR A 229 -4.06 23.99 -4.15
CA THR A 229 -5.07 24.76 -3.38
C THR A 229 -5.02 26.27 -3.63
N ARG A 230 -4.01 26.76 -4.37
CA ARG A 230 -3.79 28.20 -4.63
C ARG A 230 -2.91 28.45 -5.84
N ASN A 231 -3.01 29.64 -6.41
CA ASN A 231 -2.06 30.09 -7.41
C ASN A 231 -0.66 30.24 -6.77
N VAL A 232 0.36 29.65 -7.38
CA VAL A 232 1.75 29.74 -6.90
C VAL A 232 2.72 29.74 -8.08
N SER A 233 3.86 30.42 -7.91
CA SER A 233 4.98 30.35 -8.85
C SER A 233 6.13 29.60 -8.19
N ILE A 234 6.51 28.44 -8.73
CA ILE A 234 7.60 27.60 -8.21
C ILE A 234 8.59 27.35 -9.33
N GLN A 235 9.88 27.67 -9.08
CA GLN A 235 10.96 27.49 -10.06
C GLN A 235 10.66 28.09 -11.45
N GLY A 236 9.90 29.19 -11.51
CA GLY A 236 9.51 29.85 -12.75
C GLY A 236 8.26 29.28 -13.44
N LYS A 237 7.72 28.14 -12.98
CA LYS A 237 6.44 27.58 -13.43
C LYS A 237 5.28 28.25 -12.69
N LYS A 238 4.21 28.61 -13.41
CA LYS A 238 2.98 29.17 -12.85
C LYS A 238 1.97 28.04 -12.68
N ILE A 239 1.64 27.72 -11.44
CA ILE A 239 0.65 26.72 -11.06
C ILE A 239 -0.60 27.47 -10.64
N LYS A 240 -1.76 27.12 -11.21
CA LYS A 240 -3.03 27.71 -10.82
C LYS A 240 -3.65 26.92 -9.68
N LYS A 241 -4.60 27.57 -9.00
CA LYS A 241 -5.55 26.88 -8.14
C LYS A 241 -6.30 25.85 -9.00
N ASP A 242 -6.53 24.67 -8.43
CA ASP A 242 -7.24 23.54 -9.02
C ASP A 242 -6.48 22.78 -10.12
N ASP A 243 -5.24 23.19 -10.47
CA ASP A 243 -4.35 22.36 -11.30
C ASP A 243 -3.87 21.15 -10.48
N TYR A 244 -3.70 20.01 -11.13
CA TYR A 244 -3.03 18.84 -10.55
C TYR A 244 -1.53 19.02 -10.65
N ILE A 245 -0.81 18.81 -9.54
CA ILE A 245 0.64 18.94 -9.48
C ILE A 245 1.28 17.57 -9.35
N SER A 246 2.29 17.35 -10.19
CA SER A 246 3.17 16.19 -10.08
C SER A 246 4.32 16.52 -9.14
N ILE A 247 4.49 15.70 -8.12
CA ILE A 247 5.49 15.87 -7.06
C ILE A 247 6.41 14.66 -7.10
N HIS A 248 7.72 14.89 -7.17
CA HIS A 248 8.74 13.87 -7.15
C HIS A 248 9.73 14.17 -6.02
N ASN A 249 9.89 13.26 -5.05
CA ASN A 249 10.73 13.44 -3.87
C ASN A 249 10.57 14.83 -3.21
N ASP A 250 9.31 15.19 -2.88
CA ASP A 250 8.89 16.48 -2.31
C ASP A 250 9.09 17.73 -3.21
N VAL A 251 9.53 17.56 -4.46
CA VAL A 251 9.72 18.66 -5.42
C VAL A 251 8.58 18.65 -6.44
N ILE A 252 7.88 19.78 -6.57
CA ILE A 252 6.89 19.96 -7.63
C ILE A 252 7.62 20.06 -8.98
N ILE A 253 7.40 19.07 -9.84
CA ILE A 253 8.05 18.99 -11.15
C ILE A 253 7.21 19.65 -12.24
N ASP A 254 5.87 19.50 -12.22
CA ASP A 254 4.98 20.11 -13.21
C ASP A 254 3.52 20.24 -12.73
N SER A 255 2.67 20.87 -13.55
CA SER A 255 1.24 21.02 -13.29
C SER A 255 0.38 20.79 -14.54
N PHE A 256 -0.77 20.17 -14.35
CA PHE A 256 -1.68 19.69 -15.39
C PHE A 256 -3.13 20.07 -15.06
N SER A 257 -3.99 20.13 -16.09
CA SER A 257 -5.43 20.32 -15.88
C SER A 257 -6.17 19.03 -15.53
N ASP A 258 -5.54 17.87 -15.74
CA ASP A 258 -6.10 16.56 -15.47
C ASP A 258 -5.16 15.71 -14.62
N SER A 259 -5.73 14.86 -13.76
CA SER A 259 -4.98 14.04 -12.80
C SER A 259 -4.26 12.87 -13.48
N GLU A 260 -4.84 12.32 -14.54
CA GLU A 260 -4.30 11.18 -15.29
C GLU A 260 -3.12 11.64 -16.15
N GLU A 261 -3.19 12.85 -16.75
CA GLU A 261 -2.02 13.48 -17.40
C GLU A 261 -0.85 13.66 -16.42
N ALA A 262 -1.13 14.11 -15.19
CA ALA A 262 -0.13 14.27 -14.15
C ALA A 262 0.49 12.93 -13.72
N LEU A 263 -0.33 11.88 -13.62
CA LEU A 263 0.11 10.52 -13.33
C LEU A 263 0.97 9.96 -14.46
N GLN A 264 0.51 10.04 -15.72
CA GLN A 264 1.24 9.55 -16.88
C GLN A 264 2.61 10.23 -17.00
N SER A 265 2.68 11.55 -16.76
CA SER A 265 3.96 12.26 -16.73
C SER A 265 4.93 11.74 -15.66
N LEU A 266 4.42 11.30 -14.50
CA LEU A 266 5.26 10.72 -13.45
C LEU A 266 5.69 9.29 -13.80
N LEU A 267 4.77 8.48 -14.31
CA LEU A 267 5.05 7.10 -14.72
C LEU A 267 6.12 7.05 -15.82
N SER A 268 5.99 7.85 -16.88
CA SER A 268 6.99 7.92 -17.96
C SER A 268 8.37 8.39 -17.47
N ASP A 269 8.44 9.17 -16.38
CA ASP A 269 9.73 9.58 -15.81
C ASP A 269 10.34 8.53 -14.88
N MET A 270 9.54 8.01 -13.95
CA MET A 270 9.98 7.00 -12.97
C MET A 270 10.35 5.67 -13.65
N ALA A 271 9.65 5.30 -14.72
CA ALA A 271 9.97 4.11 -15.51
C ALA A 271 11.37 4.16 -16.15
N LYS A 272 12.09 5.27 -16.14
CA LYS A 272 13.49 5.27 -16.64
C LYS A 272 14.47 4.65 -15.65
N ARG A 273 14.07 4.47 -14.39
CA ARG A 273 14.96 4.16 -13.26
C ARG A 273 14.47 3.04 -12.35
N ASN A 274 13.20 2.68 -12.45
CA ASN A 274 12.55 1.69 -11.58
C ASN A 274 12.05 0.53 -12.46
N GLU A 275 12.21 -0.70 -11.97
CA GLU A 275 11.72 -1.92 -12.63
C GLU A 275 10.27 -2.22 -12.22
N ILE A 276 9.92 -1.85 -10.98
CA ILE A 276 8.58 -2.03 -10.43
C ILE A 276 8.04 -0.66 -10.02
N ILE A 277 6.81 -0.37 -10.44
CA ILE A 277 6.09 0.85 -10.05
C ILE A 277 4.73 0.45 -9.48
N THR A 278 4.45 0.90 -8.26
CA THR A 278 3.15 0.77 -7.61
C THR A 278 2.46 2.12 -7.54
N VAL A 279 1.23 2.18 -8.05
CA VAL A 279 0.33 3.34 -7.98
C VAL A 279 -0.77 3.04 -6.98
N ILE A 280 -0.92 3.92 -5.99
CA ILE A 280 -1.96 3.85 -4.97
C ILE A 280 -2.96 4.99 -5.22
N VAL A 281 -4.18 4.63 -5.62
CA VAL A 281 -5.22 5.56 -6.09
C VAL A 281 -5.98 6.19 -4.92
N GLY A 282 -6.11 7.51 -4.93
CA GLY A 282 -6.83 8.27 -3.91
C GLY A 282 -8.32 8.39 -4.18
N HIS A 283 -9.06 8.80 -3.15
CA HIS A 283 -10.52 8.84 -3.11
C HIS A 283 -11.17 9.48 -4.35
N ASP A 284 -10.72 10.68 -4.73
CA ASP A 284 -11.28 11.44 -5.85
C ASP A 284 -10.93 10.84 -7.23
N SER A 285 -10.04 9.85 -7.26
CA SER A 285 -9.60 9.15 -8.47
C SER A 285 -10.09 7.69 -8.54
N ILE A 286 -10.75 7.17 -7.50
CA ILE A 286 -11.31 5.81 -7.50
C ILE A 286 -12.43 5.68 -8.53
N GLY A 287 -12.45 4.55 -9.25
CA GLY A 287 -13.45 4.25 -10.27
C GLY A 287 -13.21 4.96 -11.61
N LYS A 288 -12.14 5.76 -11.74
CA LYS A 288 -11.63 6.16 -13.04
C LYS A 288 -11.09 4.92 -13.75
N ASN A 289 -11.40 4.78 -15.04
CA ASN A 289 -10.80 3.73 -15.85
C ASN A 289 -9.34 4.13 -16.14
N LEU A 290 -8.40 3.34 -15.63
CA LEU A 290 -6.96 3.54 -15.83
C LEU A 290 -6.37 2.58 -16.88
N ASP A 291 -7.20 1.82 -17.60
CA ASP A 291 -6.77 0.85 -18.62
C ASP A 291 -5.91 1.54 -19.68
N ASN A 292 -6.31 2.74 -20.11
CA ASN A 292 -5.53 3.53 -21.05
C ASN A 292 -4.14 3.92 -20.50
N ILE A 293 -4.01 4.13 -19.19
CA ILE A 293 -2.71 4.45 -18.57
C ILE A 293 -1.84 3.21 -18.53
N GLU A 294 -2.41 2.06 -18.17
CA GLU A 294 -1.69 0.78 -18.18
C GLU A 294 -1.24 0.41 -19.60
N GLU A 295 -2.13 0.48 -20.58
CA GLU A 295 -1.81 0.22 -21.99
C GLU A 295 -0.66 1.11 -22.47
N ASN A 296 -0.77 2.44 -22.28
CA ASN A 296 0.28 3.38 -22.65
C ASN A 296 1.60 3.11 -21.92
N PHE A 297 1.53 2.70 -20.65
CA PHE A 297 2.72 2.37 -19.87
C PHE A 297 3.46 1.17 -20.49
N TYR A 298 2.75 0.09 -20.81
CA TYR A 298 3.33 -1.13 -21.36
C TYR A 298 3.76 -1.00 -22.83
N GLU A 299 3.15 -0.09 -23.60
CA GLU A 299 3.64 0.25 -24.95
C GLU A 299 5.06 0.84 -24.91
N GLU A 300 5.35 1.66 -23.90
CA GLU A 300 6.65 2.32 -23.74
C GLU A 300 7.65 1.53 -22.87
N ASN A 301 7.17 0.66 -21.98
CA ASN A 301 7.95 0.01 -20.92
C ASN A 301 7.60 -1.49 -20.77
N ASN A 302 7.68 -2.25 -21.87
CA ASN A 302 7.19 -3.64 -21.92
C ASN A 302 7.92 -4.63 -20.98
N GLU A 303 9.10 -4.26 -20.47
CA GLU A 303 9.87 -5.06 -19.53
C GLU A 303 9.56 -4.79 -18.05
N LYS A 304 8.79 -3.74 -17.75
CA LYS A 304 8.56 -3.25 -16.38
C LYS A 304 7.26 -3.73 -15.79
N GLU A 305 7.15 -3.68 -14.48
CA GLU A 305 5.94 -4.05 -13.74
C GLU A 305 5.21 -2.78 -13.26
N LEU A 306 3.93 -2.66 -13.61
CA LEU A 306 3.04 -1.64 -13.08
C LEU A 306 1.92 -2.31 -12.28
N THR A 307 1.82 -1.96 -11.00
CA THR A 307 0.72 -2.38 -10.12
C THR A 307 -0.11 -1.17 -9.75
N ILE A 308 -1.42 -1.24 -9.94
CA ILE A 308 -2.37 -0.20 -9.52
C ILE A 308 -3.30 -0.76 -8.46
N VAL A 309 -3.40 -0.08 -7.32
CA VAL A 309 -4.25 -0.47 -6.19
C VAL A 309 -5.04 0.72 -5.66
N ASP A 310 -6.24 0.46 -5.16
CA ASP A 310 -7.05 1.49 -4.51
C ASP A 310 -6.55 1.74 -3.09
N GLY A 311 -6.15 2.98 -2.81
CA GLY A 311 -5.72 3.42 -1.48
C GLY A 311 -6.79 4.21 -0.71
N ASN A 312 -7.70 4.87 -1.44
CA ASN A 312 -8.78 5.67 -0.87
C ASN A 312 -8.31 6.81 0.06
N GLN A 313 -7.06 7.28 -0.07
CA GLN A 313 -6.58 8.46 0.64
C GLN A 313 -7.28 9.74 0.11
N PRO A 314 -7.65 10.70 0.96
CA PRO A 314 -8.54 11.81 0.60
C PRO A 314 -7.84 13.06 0.06
N TYR A 315 -6.52 13.22 0.19
CA TYR A 315 -5.83 14.46 -0.20
C TYR A 315 -4.87 14.34 -1.38
N TYR A 316 -4.52 13.13 -1.77
CA TYR A 316 -3.63 12.84 -2.89
C TYR A 316 -4.37 11.98 -3.88
N ASN A 317 -4.39 12.38 -5.14
CA ASN A 317 -5.00 11.61 -6.22
C ASN A 317 -4.26 10.30 -6.46
N TYR A 318 -2.92 10.35 -6.37
CA TYR A 318 -2.07 9.19 -6.54
C TYR A 318 -0.86 9.30 -5.60
N PHE A 319 -0.52 8.20 -4.93
CA PHE A 319 0.84 7.97 -4.46
C PHE A 319 1.51 6.99 -5.41
N ILE A 320 2.79 7.21 -5.71
CA ILE A 320 3.58 6.33 -6.56
C ILE A 320 4.84 5.94 -5.81
N LEU A 321 5.16 4.65 -5.86
CA LEU A 321 6.35 4.03 -5.30
C LEU A 321 7.08 3.32 -6.43
N GLY A 322 8.37 3.61 -6.61
CA GLY A 322 9.25 2.93 -7.55
C GLY A 322 10.35 2.15 -6.82
N GLU A 323 10.67 0.97 -7.34
CA GLU A 323 11.76 0.06 -6.90
C GLU A 323 12.70 -0.31 -8.06
#